data_AF-A0A529NZY8-F1
#
_entry.id   AF-A0A529NZY8-F1
#
_cell.length_a   1.000
_cell.length_b   1.000
_cell.length_c   1.000
_cell.angle_alpha   90.00
_cell.angle_beta   90.00
_cell.angle_gamma   90.00
#
_symmetry.space_group_name_H-M   'P 1'
#
loop_
_entity.id
_entity.type
_entity.pdbx_description
1 polymer ?
#
loop_
_entity_poly.entity_id
_entity_poly.type
_entity_poly.pdbx_seq_one_letter_code
_entity_poly.pdbx_strand_id
1 'polypeptide(L)'
;MTAPKELRVSKDRKLLTVTFADHQPFELPAELLRVLSPSAEVQGHSPEQRVTVPGKRNVAILKIEPVGNYAVRITFDDFHD
;
A
#
# COMPACT_ATOMS: atom_id res chain seq x y z
N MET A 1 15.03 -10.22 7.56
CA MET A 1 13.85 -9.34 7.57
C MET A 1 12.85 -9.90 8.56
N THR A 2 12.24 -9.05 9.37
CA THR A 2 11.20 -9.47 10.32
C THR A 2 9.84 -9.30 9.66
N ALA A 3 9.10 -10.39 9.49
CA ALA A 3 7.74 -10.32 8.95
C ALA A 3 6.81 -9.62 9.96
N PRO A 4 5.81 -8.85 9.48
CA PRO A 4 4.81 -8.29 10.36
C PRO A 4 4.02 -9.40 11.07
N LYS A 5 3.70 -9.19 12.34
CA LYS A 5 2.83 -10.05 13.14
C LYS A 5 1.36 -9.90 12.72
N GLU A 6 0.98 -8.70 12.28
CA GLU A 6 -0.38 -8.40 11.84
C GLU A 6 -0.39 -7.37 10.72
N LEU A 7 -1.29 -7.59 9.76
CA LEU A 7 -1.74 -6.60 8.79
C LEU A 7 -3.25 -6.44 8.94
N ARG A 8 -3.69 -5.22 9.24
CA ARG A 8 -5.10 -4.93 9.49
C ARG A 8 -5.57 -3.75 8.66
N VAL A 9 -6.63 -3.97 7.89
CA VAL A 9 -7.31 -2.90 7.15
C VAL A 9 -8.42 -2.33 8.02
N SER A 10 -8.51 -0.99 8.11
CA SER A 10 -9.59 -0.30 8.82
C SER A 10 -10.96 -0.58 8.19
N LYS A 11 -12.05 -0.36 8.96
CA LYS A 11 -13.42 -0.60 8.46
C LYS A 11 -13.79 0.23 7.23
N ASP A 12 -13.33 1.48 7.19
CA ASP A 12 -13.49 2.39 6.05
C ASP A 12 -12.49 2.11 4.90
N ARG A 13 -11.59 1.14 5.08
CA ARG A 13 -10.56 0.71 4.13
C ARG A 13 -9.57 1.81 3.73
N LYS A 14 -9.46 2.89 4.52
CA LYS A 14 -8.55 4.01 4.27
C LYS A 14 -7.19 3.86 4.95
N LEU A 15 -7.04 2.89 5.85
CA LEU A 15 -5.82 2.72 6.64
C LEU A 15 -5.38 1.25 6.68
N LEU A 16 -4.08 1.03 6.48
CA LEU A 16 -3.41 -0.23 6.76
C LEU A 16 -2.57 -0.06 8.03
N THR A 17 -2.93 -0.80 9.07
CA THR A 17 -2.11 -0.94 10.27
C THR A 17 -1.17 -2.12 10.12
N VAL A 18 0.13 -1.88 10.28
CA VAL A 18 1.20 -2.88 10.23
C VAL A 18 1.84 -3.00 11.60
N THR A 19 1.82 -4.19 12.18
CA THR A 19 2.41 -4.46 13.50
C THR A 19 3.59 -5.40 13.36
N PHE A 20 4.78 -4.97 13.77
CA PHE A 20 5.96 -5.82 13.88
C PHE A 20 6.17 -6.28 15.33
N ALA A 21 6.95 -7.35 15.53
CA ALA A 21 7.38 -7.72 16.87
C ALA A 21 8.19 -6.56 17.48
N ASP A 22 7.92 -6.23 18.74
CA ASP A 22 8.65 -5.23 19.52
C ASP A 22 8.58 -3.78 19.01
N HIS A 23 7.67 -3.48 18.08
CA HIS A 23 7.40 -2.13 17.59
C HIS A 23 5.96 -1.72 17.86
N GLN A 24 5.74 -0.40 17.99
CA GLN A 24 4.40 0.16 17.94
C GLN A 24 3.79 -0.06 16.54
N PRO A 25 2.45 -0.21 16.44
CA PRO A 25 1.79 -0.30 15.15
C PRO A 25 2.06 0.93 14.29
N PHE A 26 2.29 0.70 12.99
CA PHE A 26 2.42 1.76 11.99
C PHE A 26 1.13 1.88 11.21
N GLU A 27 0.65 3.10 11.02
CA GLU A 27 -0.56 3.38 10.26
C GLU A 27 -0.20 4.01 8.92
N LEU A 28 -0.59 3.32 7.83
CA LEU A 28 -0.27 3.70 6.46
C LEU A 28 -1.58 4.03 5.72
N PRO A 29 -1.81 5.29 5.32
CA PRO A 29 -2.99 5.66 4.54
C PRO A 29 -3.02 4.96 3.17
N ALA A 30 -4.21 4.57 2.73
CA ALA A 30 -4.42 3.97 1.41
C ALA A 30 -3.93 4.90 0.29
N GLU A 31 -4.14 6.22 0.42
CA GLU A 31 -3.62 7.23 -0.50
C GLU A 31 -2.09 7.16 -0.61
N LEU A 32 -1.40 7.13 0.53
CA LEU A 32 0.07 7.08 0.55
C LEU A 32 0.57 5.82 -0.14
N LEU A 33 -0.03 4.66 0.17
CA LEU A 33 0.33 3.38 -0.43
C LEU A 33 0.09 3.38 -1.95
N ARG A 34 -0.99 4.01 -2.41
CA ARG A 34 -1.36 4.08 -3.83
C ARG A 34 -0.49 5.05 -4.61
N VAL A 35 -0.22 6.24 -4.06
CA VAL A 35 0.57 7.29 -4.70
C VAL A 35 2.04 6.90 -4.77
N LEU A 36 2.54 6.18 -3.77
CA LEU A 36 3.92 5.67 -3.73
C LEU A 36 4.04 4.23 -4.25
N SER A 37 3.00 3.68 -4.90
CA SER A 37 3.08 2.33 -5.44
C SER A 37 4.17 2.25 -6.52
N PRO A 38 4.94 1.15 -6.61
CA PRO A 38 6.05 1.03 -7.55
C PRO A 38 5.59 0.75 -9.00
N SER A 39 4.34 1.03 -9.32
CA SER A 39 3.74 0.72 -10.61
C SER A 39 4.29 1.61 -11.73
N ALA A 40 4.30 1.10 -12.97
CA ALA A 40 4.88 1.79 -14.12
C ALA A 40 4.25 3.17 -14.37
N GLU A 41 2.97 3.34 -14.03
CA GLU A 41 2.25 4.62 -14.09
C GLU A 41 2.77 5.69 -13.11
N VAL A 42 3.40 5.28 -12.00
CA VAL A 42 3.96 6.16 -10.97
C VAL A 42 5.48 6.30 -11.15
N GLN A 43 6.18 5.19 -11.44
CA GLN A 43 7.64 5.17 -11.51
C GLN A 43 8.21 5.64 -12.85
N GLY A 44 7.46 5.51 -13.95
CA GLY A 44 8.03 5.64 -15.29
C GLY A 44 9.08 4.55 -15.57
N HIS A 45 9.80 4.66 -16.68
CA HIS A 45 10.89 3.74 -17.04
C HIS A 45 12.27 4.25 -16.57
N SER A 46 12.36 5.51 -16.11
CA SER A 46 13.53 6.10 -15.48
C SER A 46 13.14 6.98 -14.27
N PRO A 47 14.05 7.25 -13.31
CA PRO A 47 13.74 8.04 -12.12
C PRO A 47 13.25 9.47 -12.41
N GLU A 48 13.67 10.06 -13.54
CA GLU A 48 13.22 11.39 -13.97
C GLU A 48 11.77 11.39 -14.49
N GLN A 49 11.22 10.21 -14.78
CA GLN A 49 9.85 10.02 -15.27
C GLN A 49 8.85 9.72 -14.14
N ARG A 50 9.27 9.81 -12.88
CA ARG A 50 8.36 9.67 -11.73
C ARG A 50 7.34 10.79 -11.75
N VAL A 51 6.06 10.42 -11.79
CA VAL A 51 4.94 11.36 -11.73
C VAL A 51 4.08 11.04 -10.52
N THR A 52 3.81 12.05 -9.69
CA THR A 52 2.80 11.92 -8.63
C THR A 52 1.42 11.88 -9.28
N VAL A 53 0.70 10.77 -9.09
CA VAL A 53 -0.65 10.60 -9.64
C VAL A 53 -1.66 11.36 -8.76
N PRO A 54 -2.31 12.43 -9.26
CA PRO A 54 -3.28 13.19 -8.48
C PRO A 54 -4.62 12.44 -8.35
N GLY A 55 -5.51 12.94 -7.49
CA GLY A 55 -6.89 12.45 -7.38
C GLY A 55 -7.04 11.15 -6.57
N LYS A 56 -6.02 10.73 -5.81
CA LYS A 56 -6.01 9.46 -5.05
C LYS A 56 -6.40 9.60 -3.58
N ARG A 57 -6.76 10.80 -3.11
CA ARG A 57 -7.17 11.07 -1.73
C ARG A 57 -8.25 10.14 -1.18
N ASN A 58 -9.18 9.75 -2.04
CA ASN A 58 -10.32 8.91 -1.68
C ASN A 58 -10.15 7.46 -2.13
N VAL A 59 -8.94 6.98 -2.45
CA VAL A 59 -8.71 5.57 -2.77
C VAL A 59 -8.88 4.71 -1.51
N ALA A 60 -9.40 3.49 -1.64
CA ALA A 60 -9.52 2.50 -0.56
C ALA A 60 -8.83 1.19 -0.92
N ILE A 61 -8.38 0.48 0.11
CA ILE A 61 -7.84 -0.87 -0.01
C ILE A 61 -8.99 -1.87 -0.18
N LEU A 62 -9.05 -2.56 -1.31
CA LEU A 62 -10.04 -3.62 -1.55
C LEU A 62 -9.60 -4.95 -0.95
N LYS A 63 -8.34 -5.33 -1.15
CA LYS A 63 -7.80 -6.62 -0.73
C LYS A 63 -6.32 -6.51 -0.40
N ILE A 64 -5.88 -7.36 0.52
CA ILE A 64 -4.47 -7.64 0.79
C ILE A 64 -4.28 -9.14 0.66
N GLU A 65 -3.34 -9.55 -0.17
CA GLU A 65 -3.02 -10.95 -0.43
C GLU A 65 -1.53 -11.21 -0.19
N PRO A 66 -1.17 -12.31 0.49
CA PRO A 66 0.23 -12.69 0.63
C PRO A 66 0.83 -13.08 -0.73
N VAL A 67 2.05 -12.63 -0.99
CA VAL A 67 2.87 -13.05 -2.14
C VAL A 67 4.09 -13.78 -1.57
N GLY A 68 3.97 -15.11 -1.49
CA GLY A 68 4.95 -15.94 -0.81
C GLY A 68 5.11 -15.53 0.66
N ASN A 69 6.37 -15.49 1.14
CA ASN A 69 6.71 -15.13 2.53
C ASN A 69 7.43 -13.78 2.65
N TYR A 70 7.44 -12.96 1.58
CA TYR A 70 8.30 -11.77 1.51
C TYR A 70 7.54 -10.49 1.16
N ALA A 71 6.31 -10.59 0.66
CA ALA A 71 5.54 -9.43 0.23
C ALA A 71 4.04 -9.66 0.40
N VAL A 72 3.29 -8.56 0.26
CA VAL A 72 1.84 -8.58 0.07
C VAL A 72 1.48 -7.79 -1.17
N ARG A 73 0.47 -8.25 -1.89
CA ARG A 73 -0.20 -7.50 -2.95
C ARG A 73 -1.39 -6.75 -2.35
N ILE A 74 -1.55 -5.50 -2.72
CA ILE A 74 -2.64 -4.64 -2.28
C ILE A 74 -3.42 -4.22 -3.51
N THR A 75 -4.71 -4.54 -3.55
CA THR A 75 -5.61 -4.07 -4.61
C THR A 75 -6.42 -2.89 -4.10
N PHE A 76 -6.69 -1.92 -4.97
CA PHE A 76 -7.36 -0.66 -4.67
C PHE A 76 -8.64 -0.49 -5.50
N ASP A 77 -9.55 0.34 -5.01
CA ASP A 77 -10.86 0.57 -5.62
C ASP A 77 -10.83 1.43 -6.90
N ASP A 78 -9.67 1.98 -7.25
CA ASP A 78 -9.41 2.70 -8.50
C ASP A 78 -8.93 1.78 -9.64
N PHE A 79 -9.22 0.48 -9.54
CA PHE A 79 -8.83 -0.58 -10.48
C PHE A 79 -7.32 -0.86 -10.54
N HIS A 80 -6.59 -0.53 -9.47
CA HIS A 80 -5.17 -0.85 -9.33
C HIS A 80 -4.96 -2.16 -8.56
N ASP A 81 -4.17 -3.08 -9.12
CA ASP A 81 -3.83 -4.39 -8.53
C ASP A 81 -2.36 -4.51 -8.11
#